data_AF-A0A822FJW8-F1
#
_entry.id   AF-A0A822FJW8-F1
#
_cell.length_a   1.000
_cell.length_b   1.000
_cell.length_c   1.000
_cell.angle_alpha   90.00
_cell.angle_beta   90.00
_cell.angle_gamma   90.00
#
_symmetry.space_group_name_H-M   'P 1'
#
loop_
_entity.id
_entity.type
_entity.pdbx_description
1 polymer ?
#
loop_
_entity_poly.entity_id
_entity_poly.type
_entity_poly.pdbx_seq_one_letter_code
_entity_poly.pdbx_strand_id
1 'polypeptide(L)'
;GLILSDLTFVHIGNSDYLQDDRIINFWKRWQQFTILHKLRYCRKWEYKFVRNDRILYFFNNFDDYMNEEAQWIQSEKIKPRQKTNPYA
;
A
#
# COMPACT_ATOMS: atom_id res chain seq x y z
N GLY A 1 2.13 1.71 -2.06
CA GLY A 1 1.77 3.09 -1.65
C GLY A 1 2.11 4.10 -2.73
N LEU A 2 3.39 4.45 -2.88
CA LEU A 2 3.85 5.58 -3.70
C LEU A 2 3.24 5.66 -5.11
N ILE A 3 3.39 4.61 -5.92
CA ILE A 3 2.92 4.63 -7.33
C ILE A 3 1.40 4.75 -7.43
N LEU A 4 0.66 4.12 -6.52
CA LEU A 4 -0.80 4.26 -6.44
C LEU A 4 -1.18 5.69 -6.07
N SER A 5 -0.46 6.31 -5.14
CA SER A 5 -0.68 7.70 -4.75
C SER A 5 -0.42 8.67 -5.90
N ASP A 6 0.70 8.51 -6.63
CA ASP A 6 1.04 9.32 -7.81
C ASP A 6 -0.06 9.19 -8.88
N LEU A 7 -0.53 7.97 -9.12
CA LEU A 7 -1.58 7.69 -10.09
C LEU A 7 -2.91 8.35 -9.68
N THR A 8 -3.28 8.26 -8.41
CA THR A 8 -4.47 8.90 -7.85
C THR A 8 -4.39 10.42 -7.99
N PHE A 9 -3.23 11.01 -7.70
CA PHE A 9 -3.03 12.46 -7.82
C PHE A 9 -3.22 12.93 -9.27
N VAL A 10 -2.61 12.25 -10.25
CA VAL A 10 -2.80 12.57 -11.67
C VAL A 10 -4.24 12.34 -12.12
N HIS A 11 -4.90 11.30 -11.63
CA HIS A 11 -6.27 10.97 -11.99
C HIS A 11 -7.27 12.03 -11.51
N ILE A 12 -7.16 12.46 -10.25
CA ILE A 12 -8.04 13.46 -9.63
C ILE A 12 -7.70 14.88 -10.14
N GLY A 13 -6.42 15.19 -10.30
CA GLY A 13 -5.97 16.54 -10.65
C GLY A 13 -6.12 16.94 -12.12
N ASN A 14 -6.43 16.00 -13.02
CA ASN A 14 -6.51 16.28 -14.46
C ASN A 14 -7.79 15.69 -15.07
N SER A 15 -8.53 16.46 -15.86
CA SER A 15 -9.68 15.95 -16.62
C SER A 15 -9.26 14.95 -17.70
N ASP A 16 -10.09 13.93 -17.96
CA ASP A 16 -9.83 12.95 -19.02
C ASP A 16 -9.98 13.53 -20.42
N TYR A 17 -10.77 14.58 -20.56
CA TYR A 17 -10.99 15.29 -21.81
C TYR A 17 -10.79 16.81 -21.64
N LEU A 18 -10.59 17.46 -22.77
CA LEU A 18 -10.47 18.90 -22.95
C LEU A 18 -11.58 19.37 -23.90
N GLN A 19 -11.91 20.66 -23.85
CA GLN A 19 -12.91 21.30 -24.73
C GLN A 19 -14.26 20.56 -24.74
N ASP A 20 -14.92 20.47 -23.58
CA ASP A 20 -16.24 19.83 -23.42
C ASP A 20 -16.30 18.43 -24.05
N ASP A 21 -15.37 17.57 -23.64
CA ASP A 21 -15.31 16.16 -24.04
C ASP A 21 -14.99 15.87 -25.52
N ARG A 22 -14.58 16.87 -26.30
CA ARG A 22 -14.25 16.70 -27.72
C ARG A 22 -12.84 16.20 -27.98
N ILE A 23 -11.91 16.47 -27.05
CA ILE A 23 -10.50 16.15 -27.21
C ILE A 23 -10.01 15.34 -26.02
N ILE A 24 -9.41 14.18 -26.27
CA ILE A 24 -8.79 13.37 -25.20
C ILE A 24 -7.57 14.11 -24.64
N ASN A 25 -7.47 14.19 -23.31
CA ASN A 25 -6.29 14.73 -22.66
C ASN A 25 -5.12 13.73 -22.72
N PHE A 26 -4.39 13.75 -23.83
CA PHE A 26 -3.22 12.89 -24.04
C PHE A 26 -2.10 13.14 -23.04
N TRP A 27 -1.99 14.37 -22.52
CA TRP A 27 -0.99 14.69 -21.49
C TRP A 27 -1.25 13.88 -20.21
N LYS A 28 -2.50 13.83 -19.73
CA LYS A 28 -2.90 12.97 -18.60
C LYS A 28 -2.52 11.51 -18.85
N ARG A 29 -2.86 10.99 -20.05
CA ARG A 29 -2.55 9.59 -20.42
C ARG A 29 -1.05 9.31 -20.45
N TRP A 30 -0.26 10.25 -20.95
CA TRP A 30 1.20 10.15 -20.96
C TRP A 30 1.80 10.13 -19.55
N GLN A 31 1.30 10.98 -18.65
CA GLN A 31 1.73 10.97 -17.25
C GLN A 31 1.39 9.65 -16.54
N GLN A 32 0.15 9.15 -16.73
CA GLN A 32 -0.27 7.85 -16.20
C GLN A 32 0.62 6.71 -16.72
N PHE A 33 0.92 6.70 -18.02
CA PHE A 33 1.84 5.75 -18.63
C PHE A 33 3.23 5.82 -17.99
N THR A 34 3.79 7.01 -17.84
CA THR A 34 5.13 7.21 -17.26
C THR A 34 5.21 6.69 -15.82
N ILE A 35 4.16 6.90 -15.03
CA ILE A 35 4.05 6.35 -13.67
C ILE A 35 4.03 4.82 -13.68
N LEU A 36 3.17 4.22 -14.52
CA LEU A 36 3.05 2.76 -14.62
C LEU A 36 4.31 2.10 -15.21
N HIS A 37 5.04 2.81 -16.06
CA HIS A 37 6.29 2.32 -16.63
C HIS A 37 7.32 2.01 -15.54
N LYS A 38 7.33 2.77 -14.43
CA LYS A 38 8.19 2.49 -13.26
C LYS A 38 7.90 1.10 -12.64
N LEU A 39 6.64 0.65 -12.61
CA LEU A 39 6.28 -0.69 -12.11
C LEU A 39 6.83 -1.82 -12.98
N ARG A 40 6.94 -1.60 -14.30
CA ARG A 40 7.43 -2.63 -15.23
C ARG A 40 8.87 -3.00 -14.92
N TYR A 41 9.69 -2.03 -14.54
CA TYR A 41 11.07 -2.29 -14.11
C TYR A 41 11.15 -3.11 -12.83
N CYS A 42 10.25 -2.88 -11.86
CA CYS A 42 10.22 -3.67 -10.62
C CYS A 42 9.90 -5.15 -10.86
N ARG A 43 9.12 -5.47 -11.90
CA ARG A 43 8.77 -6.85 -12.26
C ARG A 43 9.81 -7.55 -13.13
N LYS A 44 10.77 -6.81 -13.69
CA LYS A 44 11.78 -7.37 -14.61
C LYS A 44 12.84 -8.20 -13.88
N TRP A 45 13.05 -7.96 -12.60
CA TRP A 45 14.08 -8.64 -11.81
C TRP A 45 13.46 -9.79 -11.02
N GLU A 46 13.83 -11.01 -11.38
CA GLU A 46 13.47 -12.18 -10.62
C GLU A 46 14.44 -12.38 -9.46
N TYR A 47 13.89 -12.62 -8.28
CA TYR A 47 14.71 -13.02 -7.15
C TYR A 47 15.23 -14.43 -7.36
N LYS A 48 16.54 -14.63 -7.17
CA LYS A 48 17.20 -15.95 -7.25
C LYS A 48 17.03 -16.77 -5.98
N PHE A 49 15.88 -16.66 -5.31
CA PHE A 49 15.58 -17.45 -4.12
C PHE A 49 14.94 -18.78 -4.53
N VAL A 50 15.35 -19.87 -3.89
CA VAL A 50 14.68 -21.16 -4.05
C VAL A 50 13.40 -21.13 -3.23
N ARG A 51 12.27 -21.46 -3.87
CA ARG A 51 10.98 -21.55 -3.21
C ARG A 51 11.02 -22.65 -2.12
N ASN A 52 10.52 -22.33 -0.93
CA ASN A 52 10.38 -23.29 0.18
C ASN A 52 8.94 -23.31 0.67
N ASP A 53 8.22 -24.40 0.39
CA ASP A 53 6.79 -24.50 0.72
C ASP A 53 6.52 -24.57 2.22
N ARG A 54 7.46 -25.05 3.04
CA ARG A 54 7.30 -25.03 4.51
C ARG A 54 7.29 -23.60 5.04
N ILE A 55 8.17 -22.74 4.51
CA ILE A 55 8.23 -21.33 4.88
C ILE A 55 6.98 -20.60 4.40
N LEU A 56 6.54 -20.87 3.17
CA LEU A 56 5.32 -20.26 2.62
C LEU A 56 4.07 -20.68 3.39
N TYR A 57 3.97 -21.96 3.77
CA TYR A 57 2.89 -22.46 4.61
C TYR A 57 2.90 -21.80 6.00
N PHE A 58 4.08 -21.62 6.61
CA PHE A 58 4.21 -20.91 7.89
C PHE A 58 3.66 -19.48 7.84
N PHE A 59 3.85 -18.77 6.73
CA PHE A 59 3.28 -17.42 6.56
C PHE A 59 1.76 -17.43 6.40
N ASN A 60 1.15 -18.56 6.02
CA ASN A 60 -0.30 -18.73 5.89
C ASN A 60 -0.99 -17.56 5.14
N ASN A 61 -0.42 -17.14 4.00
CA ASN A 61 -0.87 -15.96 3.23
C ASN A 61 -1.03 -14.66 4.03
N PHE A 62 -0.42 -14.57 5.21
CA PHE A 62 -0.62 -13.49 6.18
C PHE A 62 -2.09 -13.35 6.64
N ASP A 63 -2.85 -14.44 6.61
CA ASP A 63 -4.25 -14.48 7.06
C ASP A 63 -4.35 -14.42 8.60
N ASP A 64 -3.29 -14.82 9.31
CA ASP A 64 -3.18 -14.68 10.76
C ASP A 64 -2.79 -13.25 11.14
N TYR A 65 -3.78 -12.37 11.31
CA TYR A 65 -3.56 -11.00 11.75
C TYR A 65 -4.41 -10.63 12.98
N MET A 66 -3.88 -9.69 13.76
CA MET A 66 -4.60 -9.05 14.85
C MET A 66 -5.07 -7.68 14.35
N ASN A 67 -6.35 -7.36 14.52
CA ASN A 67 -6.87 -6.04 14.13
C ASN A 67 -6.29 -4.92 15.02
N GLU A 68 -6.43 -3.68 14.58
CA GLU A 68 -5.84 -2.52 15.24
C GLU A 68 -6.29 -2.38 16.70
N GLU A 69 -7.58 -2.59 16.99
CA GLU A 69 -8.13 -2.51 18.34
C GLU A 69 -7.54 -3.57 19.27
N ALA A 70 -7.48 -4.83 18.83
CA ALA A 70 -6.89 -5.91 19.60
C ALA A 70 -5.39 -5.70 19.83
N GLN A 71 -4.67 -5.17 18.83
CA GLN A 71 -3.25 -4.79 18.96
C GLN A 71 -3.08 -3.67 20.00
N TRP A 72 -3.97 -2.68 19.97
CA TRP A 72 -3.97 -1.57 20.91
C TRP A 72 -4.24 -2.06 22.35
N ILE A 73 -5.28 -2.86 22.57
CA ILE A 73 -5.59 -3.48 23.87
C ILE A 73 -4.41 -4.32 24.38
N GLN A 74 -3.81 -5.13 23.50
CA GLN A 74 -2.66 -5.96 23.86
C GLN A 74 -1.46 -5.10 24.24
N SER A 75 -1.23 -3.99 23.53
CA SER A 75 -0.19 -3.02 23.87
C SER A 75 -0.43 -2.40 25.25
N GLU A 76 -1.66 -2.04 25.59
CA GLU A 76 -1.98 -1.47 26.91
C GLU A 76 -1.75 -2.46 28.05
N LYS A 77 -2.04 -3.75 27.83
CA LYS A 77 -1.76 -4.81 28.81
C LYS A 77 -0.26 -5.00 29.04
N ILE A 78 0.55 -4.97 27.97
CA ILE A 78 2.00 -5.13 28.05
C ILE A 78 2.64 -3.91 28.72
N LYS A 79 2.19 -2.71 28.37
CA LYS A 79 2.72 -1.45 28.90
C LYS A 79 1.58 -0.47 29.19
N PRO A 80 1.03 -0.50 30.42
CA PRO A 80 -0.02 0.42 30.83
C PRO A 80 0.46 1.88 30.78
N ARG A 81 -0.37 2.78 30.23
CA ARG A 81 -0.07 4.22 30.17
C ARG A 81 -0.24 4.90 31.52
N GLN A 82 -1.21 4.44 32.31
CA GLN A 82 -1.40 4.91 33.68
C GLN A 82 -0.46 4.14 34.59
N LYS A 83 0.36 4.86 35.37
CA LYS A 83 0.91 4.28 36.59
C LYS A 83 -0.30 3.96 37.45
N THR A 84 -0.62 2.69 37.63
CA THR A 84 -1.48 2.29 38.74
C THR A 84 -0.75 2.75 40.00
N ASN A 85 -1.09 3.93 40.50
CA ASN A 85 -0.62 4.38 41.80
C ASN A 85 -1.37 3.50 42.81
N PRO A 86 -0.71 2.58 43.52
CA PRO A 86 -1.40 1.74 44.50
C PRO A 86 -1.84 2.52 45.75
N TYR A 87 -1.64 3.84 45.78
CA TYR A 87 -1.94 4.73 46.90
C TYR A 87 -2.81 5.95 46.52
N ALA A 88 -3.53 5.92 45.38
CA ALA A 88 -4.55 6.91 45.05
C ALA A 88 -5.94 6.41 45.47
#